data_AF-A0A6I2R1G3-F1
#
_entry.id   AF-A0A6I2R1G3-F1
#
_cell.length_a   1.000
_cell.length_b   1.000
_cell.length_c   1.000
_cell.angle_alpha   90.00
_cell.angle_beta   90.00
_cell.angle_gamma   90.00
#
_symmetry.space_group_name_H-M   'P 1'
#
loop_
_entity.id
_entity.type
_entity.pdbx_description
1 polymer ?
#
loop_
_entity_poly.entity_id
_entity_poly.type
_entity_poly.pdbx_seq_one_letter_code
_entity_poly.pdbx_strand_id
1 'polypeptide(L)'
;MRYAAKLLIPSRRLAVINGYLNAEQEDEFQGEDNTIIHTVLFPDGKFMDIKCCGCQDESSWTEAVLFAKANGGGFSQVAYTEPDESYLGEWELEDEGNSYFVEVVDGGDIENLELAIISPEGVISRDWQAEGWSIDKN
;
A
#
# COMPACT_ATOMS: atom_id res chain seq x y z
N MET A 1 -17.13 -11.99 1.02
CA MET A 1 -17.50 -10.59 1.36
C MET A 1 -16.58 -9.65 0.59
N ARG A 2 -16.95 -8.39 0.34
CA ARG A 2 -16.03 -7.41 -0.25
C ARG A 2 -15.66 -6.34 0.77
N TYR A 3 -14.37 -6.16 0.98
CA TYR A 3 -13.81 -5.04 1.72
C TYR A 3 -13.19 -4.08 0.72
N ALA A 4 -13.57 -2.80 0.77
CA ALA A 4 -13.02 -1.79 -0.12
C ALA A 4 -12.47 -0.62 0.70
N ALA A 5 -11.40 -0.01 0.21
CA ALA A 5 -10.84 1.20 0.79
C ALA A 5 -10.32 2.13 -0.32
N LYS A 6 -10.21 3.41 0.01
CA LYS A 6 -9.55 4.42 -0.81
C LYS A 6 -8.44 5.05 0.02
N LEU A 7 -7.21 4.97 -0.49
CA LEU A 7 -6.02 5.51 0.12
C LEU A 7 -5.60 6.78 -0.64
N LEU A 8 -5.74 7.93 0.00
CA LEU A 8 -5.27 9.20 -0.53
C LEU A 8 -3.83 9.42 -0.07
N ILE A 9 -2.93 9.59 -1.04
CA ILE A 9 -1.52 9.85 -0.77
C ILE A 9 -1.18 11.28 -1.15
N PRO A 10 -0.50 12.07 -0.28
CA PRO A 10 -0.02 13.40 -0.63
C PRO A 10 0.73 13.39 -1.97
N SER A 11 0.46 14.35 -2.87
CA SER A 11 1.13 14.40 -4.18
C SER A 11 2.65 14.44 -4.06
N ARG A 12 3.17 15.11 -3.02
CA ARG A 12 4.61 15.15 -2.71
C ARG A 12 5.21 13.77 -2.43
N ARG A 13 4.43 12.84 -1.85
CA ARG A 13 4.88 11.48 -1.56
C ARG A 13 4.79 10.60 -2.80
N LEU A 14 3.75 10.77 -3.61
CA LEU A 14 3.65 10.15 -4.93
C LEU A 14 4.75 10.60 -5.87
N ALA A 15 5.18 11.87 -5.82
CA ALA A 15 6.31 12.36 -6.60
C ALA A 15 7.62 11.62 -6.27
N VAL A 16 7.86 11.33 -4.99
CA VAL A 16 9.03 10.53 -4.57
C VAL A 16 8.92 9.09 -5.09
N ILE A 17 7.76 8.45 -4.93
CA ILE A 17 7.51 7.09 -5.40
C ILE A 17 7.70 7.00 -6.92
N ASN A 18 7.08 7.91 -7.66
CA ASN A 18 7.20 7.96 -9.11
C ASN A 18 8.65 8.24 -9.55
N GLY A 19 9.42 9.00 -8.76
CA GLY A 19 10.85 9.16 -9.00
C GLY A 19 11.59 7.81 -8.96
N TYR A 20 11.31 6.97 -7.96
CA TYR A 20 11.92 5.64 -7.85
C TYR A 20 11.44 4.65 -8.92
N LEU A 21 10.16 4.71 -9.30
CA LEU A 21 9.60 3.84 -10.34
C LEU A 21 10.11 4.18 -11.74
N ASN A 22 10.52 5.43 -11.97
CA ASN A 22 11.02 5.90 -13.27
C ASN A 22 12.51 6.25 -13.21
N ALA A 23 13.24 5.75 -12.22
CA ALA A 23 14.67 6.02 -12.07
C ALA A 23 15.45 5.42 -13.25
N GLU A 24 16.31 6.20 -13.87
CA GLU A 24 17.14 5.75 -15.00
C GLU A 24 18.63 5.63 -14.62
N GLN A 25 19.03 6.27 -13.52
CA GLN A 25 20.42 6.33 -13.05
C GLN A 25 20.59 5.69 -11.67
N GLU A 26 21.77 5.14 -11.41
CA GLU A 26 22.09 4.40 -10.18
C GLU A 26 21.92 5.24 -8.91
N ASP A 27 22.18 6.55 -8.97
CA ASP A 27 22.00 7.46 -7.83
C ASP A 27 20.54 7.87 -7.59
N GLU A 28 19.63 7.52 -8.50
CA GLU A 28 18.18 7.71 -8.37
C GLU A 28 17.49 6.44 -7.83
N PHE A 29 18.14 5.27 -7.88
CA PHE A 29 17.56 4.02 -7.41
C PHE A 29 17.24 4.06 -5.92
N GLN A 30 16.11 3.44 -5.58
CA GLN A 30 15.68 3.30 -4.19
C GLN A 30 16.64 2.40 -3.39
N GLY A 31 17.30 1.45 -4.05
CA GLY A 31 18.17 0.44 -3.44
C GLY A 31 17.38 -0.75 -2.87
N GLU A 32 17.96 -1.95 -2.97
CA GLU A 32 17.31 -3.24 -2.65
C GLU A 32 16.80 -3.35 -1.20
N ASP A 33 17.47 -2.69 -0.24
CA ASP A 33 17.11 -2.74 1.17
C ASP A 33 15.98 -1.78 1.57
N ASN A 34 15.50 -0.95 0.63
CA ASN A 34 14.53 0.08 0.90
C ASN A 34 13.16 -0.30 0.33
N THR A 35 12.11 -0.16 1.14
CA THR A 35 10.71 -0.32 0.70
C THR A 35 9.86 0.79 1.27
N ILE A 36 9.08 1.46 0.42
CA ILE A 36 8.00 2.35 0.87
C ILE A 36 6.73 1.51 0.98
N ILE A 37 6.10 1.54 2.16
CA ILE A 37 4.91 0.73 2.46
C ILE A 37 3.78 1.64 2.93
N HIS A 38 2.58 1.42 2.41
CA HIS A 38 1.34 1.94 2.97
C HIS A 38 0.40 0.80 3.31
N THR A 39 -0.01 0.73 4.57
CA THR A 39 -0.84 -0.36 5.09
C THR A 39 -2.31 0.05 5.22
N VAL A 40 -3.20 -0.79 4.72
CA VAL A 40 -4.65 -0.67 4.86
C VAL A 40 -5.18 -1.80 5.73
N LEU A 41 -5.70 -1.48 6.91
CA LEU A 41 -6.34 -2.44 7.81
C LEU A 41 -7.84 -2.56 7.49
N PHE A 42 -8.31 -3.79 7.29
CA PHE A 42 -9.72 -4.10 7.05
C PHE A 42 -10.46 -4.48 8.33
N PRO A 43 -11.80 -4.33 8.37
CA PRO A 43 -12.61 -4.63 9.56
C PRO A 43 -12.54 -6.06 10.08
N ASP A 44 -12.16 -7.03 9.26
CA ASP A 44 -11.98 -8.44 9.67
C ASP A 44 -10.62 -8.72 10.31
N GLY A 45 -9.77 -7.70 10.42
CA GLY A 45 -8.45 -7.76 11.05
C GLY A 45 -7.33 -8.18 10.09
N LYS A 46 -7.61 -8.42 8.81
CA LYS A 46 -6.57 -8.53 7.78
C LYS A 46 -6.10 -7.15 7.36
N PHE A 47 -4.89 -7.06 6.84
CA PHE A 47 -4.37 -5.82 6.27
C PHE A 47 -3.64 -6.07 4.96
N MET A 48 -3.69 -5.09 4.07
CA MET A 48 -2.97 -5.09 2.80
C MET A 48 -1.91 -4.01 2.83
N ASP A 49 -0.68 -4.41 2.52
CA ASP A 49 0.42 -3.49 2.27
C ASP A 49 0.50 -3.21 0.78
N ILE A 50 0.45 -1.93 0.39
CA ILE A 50 0.83 -1.48 -0.95
C ILE A 50 2.28 -1.03 -0.87
N LYS A 51 3.14 -1.59 -1.73
CA LYS A 51 4.59 -1.48 -1.61
C LYS A 51 5.21 -0.88 -2.86
N CYS A 52 6.24 -0.07 -2.67
CA CYS A 52 7.20 0.32 -3.70
C CYS A 52 8.55 -0.24 -3.25
N CYS A 53 8.97 -1.30 -3.91
CA CYS A 53 10.12 -2.13 -3.58
C CYS A 53 11.32 -1.66 -4.40
N GLY A 54 12.40 -1.31 -3.73
CA GLY A 54 13.65 -0.97 -4.40
C GLY A 54 14.32 -2.21 -5.00
N CYS A 55 15.12 -1.98 -6.02
CA CYS A 55 16.03 -2.97 -6.58
C CYS A 55 17.48 -2.47 -6.49
N GLN A 56 18.44 -3.36 -6.69
CA GLN A 56 19.86 -3.03 -6.59
C GLN A 56 20.32 -2.19 -7.79
N ASP A 57 19.94 -2.58 -8.99
CA ASP A 57 20.50 -2.11 -10.26
C ASP A 57 19.44 -1.68 -11.29
N GLU A 58 18.19 -1.52 -10.86
CA GLU A 58 17.07 -1.06 -11.69
C GLU A 58 16.08 -0.19 -10.89
N SER A 59 15.13 0.42 -11.62
CA SER A 59 14.03 1.18 -11.03
C SER A 59 13.20 0.31 -10.09
N SER A 60 12.47 0.97 -9.19
CA SER A 60 11.59 0.27 -8.26
C SER A 60 10.39 -0.34 -8.96
N TRP A 61 9.75 -1.29 -8.30
CA TRP A 61 8.50 -1.92 -8.73
C TRP A 61 7.49 -1.90 -7.57
N THR A 62 6.25 -2.24 -7.86
CA THR A 62 5.16 -2.17 -6.88
C THR A 62 4.41 -3.48 -6.75
N GLU A 63 3.83 -3.73 -5.58
CA GLU A 63 2.96 -4.88 -5.32
C GLU A 63 1.99 -4.57 -4.18
N ALA A 64 0.92 -5.35 -4.12
CA ALA A 64 0.10 -5.47 -2.92
C ALA A 64 0.30 -6.84 -2.27
N VAL A 65 0.36 -6.86 -0.92
CA VAL A 65 0.49 -8.09 -0.13
C VAL A 65 -0.56 -8.09 0.98
N LEU A 66 -1.39 -9.13 1.04
CA LEU A 66 -2.42 -9.31 2.06
C LEU A 66 -1.90 -10.21 3.19
N PHE A 67 -2.10 -9.77 4.42
CA PHE A 67 -1.71 -10.48 5.63
C PHE A 67 -2.92 -10.82 6.50
N ALA A 68 -2.91 -12.02 7.07
CA ALA A 68 -3.88 -12.50 8.05
C ALA A 68 -3.19 -12.96 9.34
N LYS A 69 -3.93 -12.92 10.45
CA LYS A 69 -3.42 -13.41 11.74
C LYS A 69 -3.13 -14.91 11.66
N ALA A 70 -1.93 -15.31 12.05
CA ALA A 70 -1.53 -16.71 12.05
C ALA A 70 -1.98 -17.45 13.32
N ASN A 71 -2.22 -18.76 13.21
CA ASN A 71 -2.61 -19.62 14.34
C ASN A 71 -1.58 -19.66 15.49
N GLY A 72 -0.31 -19.38 15.19
CA GLY A 72 0.79 -19.33 16.16
C GLY A 72 1.04 -17.95 16.79
N GLY A 73 0.20 -16.96 16.49
CA GLY A 73 0.48 -15.54 16.75
C GLY A 73 1.23 -14.87 15.60
N GLY A 74 1.23 -13.53 15.57
CA GLY A 74 1.76 -12.76 14.45
C GLY A 74 0.87 -12.78 13.20
N PHE A 75 1.46 -12.48 12.06
CA PHE A 75 0.78 -12.38 10.77
C PHE A 75 1.48 -13.23 9.70
N SER A 76 0.70 -13.73 8.75
CA SER A 76 1.19 -14.49 7.59
C SER A 76 0.65 -13.88 6.32
N GLN A 77 1.51 -13.80 5.29
CA GLN A 77 1.08 -13.46 3.94
C GLN A 77 0.15 -14.56 3.41
N VAL A 78 -1.01 -14.15 2.91
CA VAL A 78 -2.05 -15.05 2.39
C VAL A 78 -2.32 -14.84 0.90
N ALA A 79 -2.08 -13.64 0.38
CA ALA A 79 -2.20 -13.32 -1.05
C ALA A 79 -1.25 -12.17 -1.42
N TYR A 80 -0.92 -12.05 -2.71
CA TYR A 80 -0.11 -10.96 -3.26
C TYR A 80 -0.39 -10.79 -4.77
N THR A 81 -0.07 -9.62 -5.32
CA THR A 81 -0.16 -9.35 -6.76
C THR A 81 1.17 -9.67 -7.45
N GLU A 82 1.14 -9.80 -8.78
CA GLU A 82 2.35 -9.68 -9.58
C GLU A 82 2.93 -8.24 -9.46
N PRO A 83 4.22 -8.04 -9.80
CA PRO A 83 4.82 -6.72 -9.86
C PRO A 83 4.12 -5.78 -10.87
N ASP A 84 4.01 -4.50 -10.53
CA ASP A 84 3.51 -3.43 -11.40
C ASP A 84 4.46 -2.21 -11.37
N GLU A 85 4.40 -1.38 -12.40
CA GLU A 85 5.18 -0.14 -12.57
C GLU A 85 4.40 1.10 -12.10
N SER A 86 3.12 0.95 -11.71
CA SER A 86 2.28 2.04 -11.19
C SER A 86 1.94 1.85 -9.72
N TYR A 87 2.14 2.90 -8.92
CA TYR A 87 1.67 2.91 -7.52
C TYR A 87 0.18 3.29 -7.39
N LEU A 88 -0.32 4.09 -8.33
CA LEU A 88 -1.71 4.57 -8.37
C LEU A 88 -2.61 3.53 -9.02
N GLY A 89 -3.88 3.54 -8.64
CA GLY A 89 -4.90 2.68 -9.23
C GLY A 89 -5.43 1.63 -8.26
N GLU A 90 -5.91 0.53 -8.82
CA GLU A 90 -6.68 -0.49 -8.12
C GLU A 90 -5.79 -1.67 -7.73
N TRP A 91 -5.85 -2.05 -6.45
CA TRP A 91 -5.19 -3.23 -5.92
C TRP A 91 -6.26 -4.16 -5.36
N GLU A 92 -6.37 -5.37 -5.92
CA GLU A 92 -7.36 -6.35 -5.50
C GLU A 92 -6.72 -7.71 -5.22
N LEU A 93 -7.06 -8.29 -4.06
CA LEU A 93 -6.63 -9.61 -3.63
C LEU A 93 -7.83 -10.41 -3.11
N GLU A 94 -7.76 -11.74 -3.25
CA GLU A 94 -8.78 -12.66 -2.74
C GLU A 94 -8.18 -13.59 -1.67
N ASP A 95 -8.91 -13.80 -0.58
CA ASP A 95 -8.59 -14.81 0.42
C ASP A 95 -9.87 -15.40 1.03
N GLU A 96 -9.95 -16.73 1.07
CA GLU A 96 -11.08 -17.51 1.62
C GLU A 96 -12.47 -17.05 1.10
N GLY A 97 -12.59 -16.68 -0.18
CA GLY A 97 -13.83 -16.20 -0.80
C GLY A 97 -14.23 -14.78 -0.39
N ASN A 98 -13.31 -14.01 0.18
CA ASN A 98 -13.42 -12.57 0.41
C ASN A 98 -12.51 -11.81 -0.55
N SER A 99 -13.00 -10.69 -1.09
CA SER A 99 -12.21 -9.76 -1.91
C SER A 99 -11.83 -8.54 -1.07
N TYR A 100 -10.58 -8.12 -1.21
CA TYR A 100 -9.97 -6.99 -0.53
C TYR A 100 -9.46 -6.04 -1.61
N PHE A 101 -10.04 -4.84 -1.64
CA PHE A 101 -9.81 -3.86 -2.69
C PHE A 101 -9.31 -2.55 -2.09
N VAL A 102 -8.25 -1.98 -2.66
CA VAL A 102 -7.73 -0.65 -2.33
C VAL A 102 -7.58 0.16 -3.61
N GLU A 103 -8.22 1.32 -3.67
CA GLU A 103 -7.96 2.32 -4.71
C GLU A 103 -6.97 3.36 -4.17
N VAL A 104 -5.77 3.41 -4.73
CA VAL A 104 -4.76 4.42 -4.40
C VAL A 104 -4.95 5.62 -5.32
N VAL A 105 -5.17 6.79 -4.72
CA VAL A 105 -5.44 8.04 -5.44
C VAL A 105 -4.52 9.16 -4.99
N ASP A 106 -4.27 10.10 -5.90
CA ASP A 106 -3.58 11.35 -5.56
C ASP A 106 -4.47 12.20 -4.64
N GLY A 107 -4.00 12.43 -3.43
CA GLY A 107 -4.66 13.23 -2.41
C GLY A 107 -4.47 14.73 -2.57
N GLY A 108 -3.64 15.18 -3.53
CA GLY A 108 -3.33 16.59 -3.68
C GLY A 108 -2.42 17.11 -2.56
N ASP A 109 -2.72 18.32 -2.10
CA ASP A 109 -1.95 19.05 -1.09
C ASP A 109 -2.21 18.59 0.37
N ILE A 110 -2.82 17.42 0.58
CA ILE A 110 -2.99 16.88 1.93
C ILE A 110 -1.63 16.67 2.60
N GLU A 111 -1.56 16.92 3.91
CA GLU A 111 -0.31 16.81 4.66
C GLU A 111 0.03 15.36 5.01
N ASN A 112 -0.98 14.57 5.35
CA ASN A 112 -0.82 13.19 5.76
C ASN A 112 -1.64 12.28 4.85
N LEU A 113 -1.33 10.99 4.88
CA LEU A 113 -2.14 9.95 4.25
C LEU A 113 -3.56 10.01 4.84
N GLU A 114 -4.58 9.91 3.99
CA GLU A 114 -5.96 9.75 4.42
C GLU A 114 -6.49 8.41 3.91
N LEU A 115 -7.14 7.65 4.80
CA LEU A 115 -7.76 6.37 4.46
C LEU A 115 -9.27 6.46 4.65
N ALA A 116 -10.01 6.12 3.61
CA ALA A 116 -11.45 5.96 3.66
C ALA A 116 -11.83 4.49 3.45
N ILE A 117 -12.44 3.84 4.44
CA ILE A 117 -13.00 2.48 4.27
C ILE A 117 -14.36 2.61 3.60
N ILE A 118 -14.52 1.91 2.47
CA ILE A 118 -15.69 1.92 1.60
C ILE A 118 -16.46 0.60 1.85
N SER A 119 -17.70 0.70 2.33
CA SER A 119 -18.66 -0.42 2.28
C SER A 119 -19.29 -0.50 0.90
N PRO A 120 -19.88 -1.67 0.55
CA PRO A 120 -20.77 -1.79 -0.60
C PRO A 120 -21.91 -0.75 -0.64
N GLU A 121 -22.29 -0.16 0.50
CA GLU A 121 -23.39 0.81 0.62
C GLU A 121 -22.92 2.29 0.75
N GLY A 122 -21.61 2.55 0.70
CA GLY A 122 -21.02 3.90 0.82
C GLY A 122 -19.79 3.98 1.75
N VAL A 123 -19.28 5.20 1.98
CA VAL A 123 -18.14 5.44 2.88
C VAL A 123 -18.55 5.17 4.33
N ILE A 124 -17.88 4.24 5.02
CA ILE A 124 -18.18 3.88 6.41
C ILE A 124 -17.51 4.86 7.39
N SER A 125 -16.31 5.32 7.07
CA SER A 125 -15.53 6.21 7.93
C SER A 125 -14.50 7.00 7.12
N ARG A 126 -14.30 8.28 7.48
CA ARG A 126 -13.24 9.17 6.97
C ARG A 126 -12.13 9.43 8.01
N ASP A 127 -12.31 8.95 9.24
CA ASP A 127 -11.46 9.34 10.38
C ASP A 127 -10.44 8.27 10.78
N TRP A 128 -10.15 7.30 9.89
CA TRP A 128 -9.16 6.28 10.20
C TRP A 128 -7.76 6.80 9.83
N GLN A 129 -7.01 7.27 10.84
CA GLN A 129 -5.57 7.45 10.69
C GLN A 129 -4.94 6.07 10.55
N ALA A 130 -4.24 5.82 9.44
CA ALA A 130 -3.33 4.69 9.36
C ALA A 130 -2.30 4.87 10.49
N GLU A 131 -2.44 4.11 11.58
CA GLU A 131 -1.48 4.19 12.68
C GLU A 131 -0.10 3.81 12.14
N GLY A 132 0.74 4.84 12.07
CA GLY A 132 2.01 4.82 11.39
C GLY A 132 2.98 3.84 12.03
N TRP A 133 3.67 3.11 11.16
CA TRP A 133 5.00 2.61 11.48
C TRP A 133 6.01 3.64 10.97
N SER A 134 6.67 4.30 11.92
CA SER A 134 7.85 5.10 11.68
C SER A 134 9.00 4.18 11.27
N ILE A 135 9.63 4.45 10.13
CA ILE A 135 10.99 3.98 9.89
C ILE A 135 11.90 4.86 10.75
N ASP A 136 12.44 4.29 11.83
CA ASP A 136 13.53 4.91 12.57
C ASP A 136 14.70 5.14 11.60
N LYS A 137 15.06 6.40 11.40
CA LYS A 137 16.35 6.76 10.81
C LYS A 137 17.36 6.85 11.95
N ASN A 138 18.31 5.92 11.98
CA ASN A 138 19.61 6.16 12.61
C ASN A 138 20.45 7.09 11.73
#